data_AF-A0A9P6GV67-F1
#
_entry.id   AF-A0A9P6GV67-F1
#
_cell.length_a   1.000
_cell.length_b   1.000
_cell.length_c   1.000
_cell.angle_alpha   90.00
_cell.angle_beta   90.00
_cell.angle_gamma   90.00
#
_symmetry.space_group_name_H-M   'P 1'
#
loop_
_entity.id
_entity.type
_entity.pdbx_description
1 polymer ?
#
loop_
_entity_poly.entity_id
_entity_poly.type
_entity_poly.pdbx_seq_one_letter_code
_entity_poly.pdbx_strand_id
1 'polypeptide(L)'
;MTDFGRKRWSLILAEATLAYNLSFNRAIKRSPYIFNFGVQKELEMDKKFGRTAKTYTKQELIQERNENFVSFKRSIDKWKRSIKRDLKVWEKVLLFRRLGTDDKMTEKWWVGYIITDLTGDDAYMVKKKRKCTTEG
;
A
#
# COMPACT_ATOMS: atom_id res chain seq x y z
N MET A 1 28.36 13.06 -20.39
CA MET A 1 27.65 12.18 -19.43
C MET A 1 26.69 13.05 -18.64
N THR A 2 25.38 12.84 -18.81
CA THR A 2 24.34 13.57 -18.06
C THR A 2 24.36 13.12 -16.61
N ASP A 3 24.49 14.08 -15.70
CA ASP A 3 24.61 13.95 -14.24
C ASP A 3 23.29 13.49 -13.59
N PHE A 4 22.75 12.36 -14.07
CA PHE A 4 21.45 11.82 -13.68
C PHE A 4 21.57 11.10 -12.34
N GLY A 5 21.76 11.87 -11.27
CA GLY A 5 21.94 11.36 -9.91
C GLY A 5 22.13 12.46 -8.86
N ARG A 6 22.68 13.61 -9.23
CA ARG A 6 22.79 14.81 -8.37
C ARG A 6 21.54 15.71 -8.44
N LYS A 7 20.37 15.12 -8.69
CA LYS A 7 19.15 15.87 -9.06
C LYS A 7 18.75 16.86 -7.97
N ARG A 8 18.56 18.11 -8.37
CA ARG A 8 17.70 19.07 -7.68
C ARG A 8 16.26 18.57 -7.79
N TRP A 9 15.91 17.56 -6.98
CA TRP A 9 14.61 16.88 -7.03
C TRP A 9 13.45 17.87 -6.96
N SER A 10 13.61 18.94 -6.17
CA SER A 10 12.66 20.05 -6.08
C SER A 10 12.32 20.70 -7.42
N LEU A 11 13.28 20.81 -8.36
CA LEU A 11 13.04 21.41 -9.67
C LEU A 11 12.22 20.50 -10.61
N ILE A 12 12.35 19.19 -10.46
CA ILE A 12 11.73 18.20 -11.37
C ILE A 12 10.44 17.63 -10.75
N LEU A 13 10.21 17.83 -9.45
CA LEU A 13 9.07 17.28 -8.72
C LEU A 13 7.74 17.69 -9.36
N ALA A 14 7.59 18.95 -9.78
CA ALA A 14 6.37 19.44 -10.42
C ALA A 14 6.09 18.70 -11.74
N GLU A 15 7.11 18.55 -12.58
CA GLU A 15 7.01 17.84 -13.86
C GLU A 15 6.72 16.35 -13.67
N ALA A 16 7.41 15.71 -12.73
CA ALA A 16 7.19 14.30 -12.40
C ALA A 16 5.79 14.04 -11.85
N THR A 17 5.28 14.94 -10.98
CA THR A 17 3.92 14.86 -10.43
C THR A 17 2.88 15.01 -11.53
N LEU A 18 3.08 15.96 -12.45
CA LEU A 18 2.21 16.14 -13.60
C LEU A 18 2.23 14.91 -14.50
N ALA A 19 3.42 14.38 -14.82
CA ALA A 19 3.57 13.19 -15.65
C ALA A 19 2.87 11.98 -15.03
N TYR A 20 2.99 11.79 -13.71
CA TYR A 20 2.27 10.74 -12.99
C TYR A 20 0.75 10.92 -13.11
N ASN A 21 0.24 12.13 -12.91
CA ASN A 21 -1.19 12.41 -13.00
C ASN A 21 -1.77 12.27 -14.42
N LEU A 22 -0.95 12.49 -15.45
CA LEU A 22 -1.34 12.28 -16.84
C LEU A 22 -1.17 10.83 -17.31
N SER A 23 -0.39 10.03 -16.58
CA SER A 23 -0.12 8.64 -16.94
C SER A 23 -1.36 7.76 -16.80
N PHE A 24 -1.46 6.75 -17.66
CA PHE A 24 -2.55 5.78 -17.63
C PHE A 24 -2.46 4.87 -16.41
N ASN A 25 -3.54 4.76 -15.64
CA ASN A 25 -3.65 3.82 -14.53
C ASN A 25 -4.59 2.67 -14.91
N ARG A 26 -4.04 1.44 -14.84
CA ARG A 26 -4.73 0.20 -15.24
C ARG A 26 -5.97 -0.11 -14.42
N ALA A 27 -6.04 0.29 -13.16
CA ALA A 27 -7.18 0.01 -12.28
C ALA A 27 -8.38 0.92 -12.58
N ILE A 28 -8.14 2.13 -13.10
CA ILE A 28 -9.18 3.11 -13.45
C ILE A 28 -9.39 3.28 -14.97
N LYS A 29 -8.60 2.58 -15.81
CA LYS A 29 -8.56 2.70 -17.29
C LYS A 29 -8.35 4.12 -17.84
N ARG A 30 -7.95 5.07 -17.00
CA ARG A 30 -7.77 6.48 -17.33
C ARG A 30 -6.59 7.04 -16.56
N SER A 31 -6.26 8.29 -16.82
CA SER A 31 -5.28 9.00 -15.99
C SER A 31 -5.95 9.52 -14.70
N PRO A 32 -5.21 9.60 -13.58
CA PRO A 32 -5.71 10.24 -12.36
C PRO A 32 -6.25 11.66 -12.62
N TYR A 33 -5.62 12.41 -13.53
CA TYR A 33 -6.07 13.73 -13.94
C TYR A 33 -7.47 13.70 -14.54
N ILE A 34 -7.71 12.83 -15.53
CA ILE A 34 -9.03 12.70 -16.16
C ILE A 34 -10.08 12.27 -15.13
N PHE A 35 -9.73 11.34 -14.25
CA PHE A 35 -10.65 10.84 -13.23
C PHE A 35 -11.07 11.93 -12.24
N ASN A 36 -10.15 12.81 -11.85
CA ASN A 36 -10.43 13.89 -10.89
C ASN A 36 -11.14 15.08 -11.52
N PHE A 37 -10.74 15.50 -12.72
CA PHE A 37 -11.21 16.75 -13.33
C PHE A 37 -12.28 16.55 -14.41
N GLY A 38 -12.56 15.31 -14.83
CA GLY A 38 -13.53 15.03 -15.88
C GLY A 38 -13.10 15.53 -17.26
N VAL A 39 -11.83 15.92 -17.45
CA VAL A 39 -11.35 16.47 -18.71
C VAL A 39 -9.93 16.01 -18.98
N GLN A 40 -9.65 15.74 -20.25
CA GLN A 40 -8.29 15.49 -20.71
C GLN A 40 -7.52 16.80 -20.78
N LYS A 41 -6.32 16.84 -20.18
CA LYS A 41 -5.44 18.00 -20.31
C LYS A 41 -5.03 18.17 -21.77
N GLU A 42 -5.21 19.37 -22.30
CA GLU A 42 -4.73 19.73 -23.62
C GLU A 42 -3.19 19.91 -23.58
N LEU A 43 -2.48 19.14 -24.40
CA LEU A 43 -1.03 19.26 -24.53
C LEU A 43 -0.67 20.10 -25.76
N GLU A 44 0.54 20.67 -25.78
CA GLU A 44 1.01 21.45 -26.93
C GLU A 44 1.01 20.63 -28.24
N MET A 45 1.28 19.32 -28.14
CA MET A 45 1.21 18.43 -29.28
C MET A 45 -0.22 18.25 -29.78
N ASP A 46 -1.22 18.22 -28.90
CA ASP A 46 -2.63 18.11 -29.31
C ASP A 46 -3.04 19.32 -30.15
N LYS A 47 -2.61 20.52 -29.75
CA LYS A 47 -2.82 21.77 -30.53
C LYS A 47 -2.17 21.70 -31.91
N LYS A 48 -0.94 21.20 -32.01
CA LYS A 48 -0.24 21.01 -33.29
C LYS A 48 -0.94 20.05 -34.23
N PHE A 49 -1.65 19.05 -33.69
CA PHE A 49 -2.40 18.07 -34.46
C PHE A 49 -3.90 18.37 -34.57
N GLY A 50 -4.36 19.55 -34.14
CA GLY A 50 -5.77 19.94 -34.19
C GLY A 50 -6.69 19.06 -33.35
N ARG A 51 -6.18 18.42 -32.29
CA ARG A 51 -6.96 17.57 -31.39
C ARG A 51 -7.54 18.41 -30.25
N THR A 52 -8.83 18.24 -30.00
CA THR A 52 -9.52 18.89 -28.89
C THR A 52 -9.53 18.00 -27.64
N ALA A 53 -9.52 18.66 -26.48
CA ALA A 53 -9.65 17.97 -25.20
C ALA A 53 -11.04 17.32 -25.07
N LYS A 54 -11.05 16.04 -24.66
CA LYS A 54 -12.29 15.32 -24.36
C LYS A 54 -12.74 15.61 -22.93
N THR A 55 -14.03 15.86 -22.77
CA THR A 55 -14.71 15.95 -21.48
C THR A 55 -15.45 14.65 -21.20
N TYR A 56 -15.57 14.31 -19.93
CA TYR A 56 -16.19 13.11 -19.40
C TYR A 56 -17.06 13.52 -18.23
N THR A 57 -18.21 12.88 -18.09
CA THR A 57 -19.03 13.06 -16.89
C THR A 57 -18.49 12.23 -15.74
N LYS A 58 -18.72 12.68 -14.51
CA LYS A 58 -18.27 11.95 -13.31
C LYS A 58 -18.94 10.58 -13.20
N GLN A 59 -20.17 10.44 -13.68
CA GLN A 59 -20.92 9.19 -13.66
C GLN A 59 -20.26 8.14 -14.57
N GLU A 60 -19.92 8.50 -15.81
CA GLU A 60 -19.22 7.62 -16.75
C GLU A 60 -17.88 7.15 -16.18
N LEU A 61 -17.10 8.05 -15.57
CA LEU A 61 -15.80 7.74 -14.99
C LEU A 61 -15.90 6.76 -13.82
N ILE A 62 -16.91 6.92 -12.95
CA ILE A 62 -17.14 6.02 -11.82
C ILE A 62 -17.58 4.64 -12.33
N GLN A 63 -18.46 4.60 -13.33
CA GLN A 63 -18.93 3.35 -13.92
C GLN A 63 -17.76 2.57 -14.56
N GLU A 64 -16.99 3.21 -15.45
CA GLU A 64 -15.84 2.58 -16.13
C GLU A 64 -14.80 2.08 -15.09
N ARG A 65 -14.55 2.88 -14.05
CA ARG A 65 -13.67 2.49 -12.94
C ARG A 65 -14.18 1.27 -12.20
N ASN A 66 -15.47 1.20 -11.87
CA ASN A 66 -16.03 0.09 -11.10
C ASN A 66 -16.01 -1.21 -11.90
N GLU A 67 -16.45 -1.17 -13.16
CA GLU A 67 -16.41 -2.33 -14.08
C GLU A 67 -14.99 -2.88 -14.22
N ASN A 68 -14.02 -1.99 -14.42
CA ASN A 68 -12.63 -2.38 -14.59
C ASN A 68 -11.98 -2.85 -13.29
N PHE A 69 -12.28 -2.21 -12.15
CA PHE A 69 -11.69 -2.57 -10.87
C PHE A 69 -12.03 -4.00 -10.46
N VAL A 70 -13.24 -4.48 -10.77
CA VAL A 70 -13.63 -5.88 -10.56
C VAL A 70 -12.70 -6.84 -11.31
N SER A 71 -12.41 -6.55 -12.58
CA SER A 71 -11.47 -7.34 -13.39
C SER A 71 -10.02 -7.25 -12.90
N PHE A 72 -9.62 -6.08 -12.41
CA PHE A 72 -8.27 -5.81 -11.91
C PHE A 72 -8.01 -6.50 -10.57
N LYS A 73 -9.04 -6.64 -9.72
CA LYS A 73 -8.95 -7.25 -8.38
C LYS A 73 -8.71 -8.77 -8.41
N ARG A 74 -8.64 -9.40 -9.60
CA ARG A 74 -8.30 -10.83 -9.70
C ARG A 74 -7.00 -11.10 -8.93
N SER A 75 -7.08 -12.03 -7.99
CA SER A 75 -5.94 -12.36 -7.12
C SER A 75 -4.83 -12.95 -7.97
N ILE A 76 -3.65 -12.32 -7.91
CA ILE A 76 -2.43 -12.99 -8.32
C ILE A 76 -2.02 -13.84 -7.11
N ASP A 77 -2.40 -15.12 -7.13
CA ASP A 77 -1.97 -16.09 -6.12
C ASP A 77 -0.46 -16.34 -6.30
N LYS A 78 0.37 -15.45 -5.74
CA LYS A 78 1.83 -15.63 -5.71
C LYS A 78 2.16 -16.63 -4.60
N TRP A 79 2.71 -17.78 -4.99
CA TRP A 79 3.41 -18.76 -4.12
C TRP A 79 2.84 -18.86 -2.70
N LYS A 80 1.78 -19.64 -2.52
CA LYS A 80 1.20 -19.92 -1.20
C LYS A 80 2.18 -20.74 -0.36
N ARG A 81 3.00 -20.07 0.46
CA ARG A 81 3.56 -20.69 1.67
C ARG A 81 2.42 -20.73 2.70
N SER A 82 1.82 -21.90 2.90
CA SER A 82 0.81 -22.10 3.94
C SER A 82 1.48 -22.06 5.31
N ILE A 83 1.50 -20.89 5.92
CA ILE A 83 1.84 -20.75 7.34
C ILE A 83 0.53 -20.97 8.09
N LYS A 84 0.48 -21.95 9.00
CA LYS A 84 -0.66 -22.10 9.91
C LYS A 84 -0.70 -20.85 10.79
N ARG A 85 -1.67 -19.97 10.55
CA ARG A 85 -1.86 -18.72 11.31
C ARG A 85 -2.93 -18.83 12.39
N ASP A 86 -3.56 -19.99 12.52
CA ASP A 86 -4.65 -20.25 13.47
C ASP A 86 -4.11 -20.42 14.89
N LEU A 87 -3.56 -19.35 15.44
CA LEU A 87 -3.12 -19.30 16.83
C LEU A 87 -4.35 -19.27 17.74
N LYS A 88 -4.32 -20.06 18.81
CA LYS A 88 -5.45 -20.16 19.74
C LYS A 88 -5.27 -19.22 20.92
N VAL A 89 -6.40 -18.80 21.50
CA VAL A 89 -6.39 -18.13 22.80
C VAL A 89 -5.70 -19.04 23.83
N TRP A 90 -4.89 -18.46 24.71
CA TRP A 90 -3.99 -19.10 25.67
C TRP A 90 -2.72 -19.75 25.09
N GLU A 91 -2.51 -19.70 23.79
CA GLU A 91 -1.27 -20.16 23.18
C GLU A 91 -0.09 -19.24 23.53
N LYS A 92 1.08 -19.84 23.77
CA LYS A 92 2.31 -19.11 24.04
C LYS A 92 2.89 -18.60 22.74
N VAL A 93 3.21 -17.31 22.71
CA VAL A 93 3.75 -16.65 21.51
C VAL A 93 4.99 -15.84 21.84
N LEU A 94 5.81 -15.63 20.81
CA LEU A 94 6.94 -14.71 20.85
C LEU A 94 6.51 -13.36 20.28
N LEU A 95 6.88 -12.27 20.94
CA LEU A 95 6.59 -10.92 20.47
C LEU A 95 7.84 -10.32 19.83
N PHE A 96 7.77 -10.00 18.54
CA PHE A 96 8.85 -9.26 17.88
C PHE A 96 8.70 -7.76 18.16
N ARG A 97 9.74 -7.12 18.69
CA ARG A 97 9.79 -5.66 18.86
C ARG A 97 11.02 -5.09 18.17
N ARG A 98 10.80 -4.19 17.22
CA ARG A 98 11.89 -3.37 16.66
C ARG A 98 12.21 -2.27 17.67
N LEU A 99 13.18 -2.54 18.56
CA LEU A 99 13.75 -1.50 19.40
C LEU A 99 14.52 -0.51 18.50
N GLY A 100 14.44 0.78 18.84
CA GLY A 100 15.07 1.87 18.08
C GLY A 100 16.59 1.93 18.18
N THR A 101 17.22 0.97 18.86
CA THR A 101 18.67 0.82 18.94
C THR A 101 19.16 -0.06 17.79
N ASP A 102 20.07 0.48 16.97
CA ASP A 102 20.71 -0.17 15.81
C ASP A 102 21.63 -1.34 16.16
N ASP A 103 21.58 -1.83 17.39
CA ASP A 103 22.36 -2.96 17.82
C ASP A 103 21.80 -4.25 17.18
N LYS A 104 22.59 -4.79 16.26
CA LYS A 104 22.29 -6.03 15.54
C LYS A 104 22.31 -7.24 16.46
N MET A 105 22.96 -7.14 17.62
CA MET A 105 23.17 -8.24 18.57
C MET A 105 22.07 -8.37 19.61
N THR A 106 21.16 -7.39 19.74
CA THR A 106 20.07 -7.46 20.72
C THR A 106 18.97 -8.42 20.26
N GLU A 107 18.51 -9.30 21.15
CA GLU A 107 17.38 -10.20 20.87
C GLU A 107 16.08 -9.40 20.67
N LYS A 108 15.47 -9.54 19.48
CA LYS A 108 14.26 -8.82 19.09
C LYS A 108 12.98 -9.59 19.38
N TRP A 109 13.10 -10.88 19.71
CA TRP A 109 12.00 -11.78 20.06
C TRP A 109 11.87 -11.89 21.56
N TRP A 110 10.71 -11.53 22.09
CA TRP A 110 10.48 -11.51 23.53
C TRP A 110 9.62 -12.72 23.92
N VAL A 111 10.14 -13.52 24.85
CA VAL A 111 9.46 -14.70 25.39
C VAL A 111 8.44 -14.35 26.49
N GLY A 112 7.51 -15.27 26.76
CA GLY A 112 6.62 -15.20 27.93
C GLY A 112 5.29 -14.46 27.70
N TYR A 113 4.85 -14.33 26.45
CA TYR A 113 3.54 -13.78 26.11
C TYR A 113 2.54 -14.91 25.81
N ILE A 114 1.28 -14.65 26.13
CA ILE A 114 0.15 -15.51 25.80
C ILE A 114 -0.92 -14.70 25.07
N ILE A 115 -1.61 -15.32 24.12
CA ILE A 115 -2.78 -14.72 23.48
C ILE A 115 -3.92 -14.72 24.49
N THR A 116 -4.56 -13.56 24.68
CA THR A 116 -5.75 -13.45 25.53
C THR A 116 -7.03 -13.34 24.72
N ASP A 117 -7.00 -12.65 23.59
CA ASP A 117 -8.19 -12.38 22.79
C ASP A 117 -7.84 -12.28 21.30
N LEU A 118 -8.82 -12.59 20.45
CA LEU A 118 -8.77 -12.38 19.01
C LEU A 118 -9.42 -11.02 18.69
N THR A 119 -8.73 -10.12 18.01
CA THR A 119 -9.26 -8.80 17.61
C THR A 119 -9.56 -8.69 16.11
N GLY A 120 -9.04 -9.60 15.29
CA GLY A 120 -9.33 -9.70 13.85
C GLY A 120 -8.62 -10.90 13.23
N ASP A 121 -8.78 -11.10 11.92
CA ASP A 121 -8.32 -12.30 11.19
C ASP A 121 -6.81 -12.58 11.35
N ASP A 122 -5.99 -11.54 11.49
CA ASP A 122 -4.54 -11.62 11.73
C ASP A 122 -4.12 -10.80 12.97
N ALA A 123 -5.06 -10.47 13.87
CA ALA A 123 -4.82 -9.59 15.01
C ALA A 123 -5.18 -10.25 16.34
N TYR A 124 -4.19 -10.28 17.25
CA TYR A 124 -4.27 -10.95 18.55
C TYR A 124 -3.86 -10.01 19.68
N MET A 125 -4.63 -10.01 20.76
CA MET A 125 -4.21 -9.39 22.02
C MET A 125 -3.31 -10.34 22.79
N VAL A 126 -2.18 -9.82 23.29
CA VAL A 126 -1.21 -10.61 24.05
C VAL A 126 -0.92 -9.96 25.40
N LYS A 127 -0.76 -10.79 26.44
CA LYS A 127 -0.33 -10.34 27.78
C LYS A 127 0.91 -11.09 28.22
N LYS A 128 1.81 -10.40 28.94
CA LYS A 128 2.98 -11.01 29.56
C LYS A 128 2.52 -11.91 30.71
N LYS A 129 2.90 -13.17 30.69
CA LYS A 129 2.60 -14.13 31.76
C LYS A 129 3.29 -13.65 33.04
N ARG A 130 2.50 -13.35 34.08
CA ARG A 130 3.04 -13.08 35.42
C ARG A 130 3.65 -14.39 35.96
N LYS A 131 4.84 -14.34 36.55
CA LYS A 131 5.38 -15.48 37.29
C LYS A 131 4.49 -15.66 38.51
N CYS A 132 3.84 -16.81 38.66
CA CYS A 132 3.29 -17.20 39.95
C CYS A 132 4.49 -17.53 40.83
N THR A 133 4.81 -16.65 41.77
CA THR A 133 5.67 -16.99 42.91
C THR A 133 4.81 -17.80 43.88
N THR A 134 4.94 -19.12 43.83
CA THR A 134 4.62 -19.97 44.99
C THR A 134 5.71 -19.74 46.01
N GLU A 135 5.46 -18.84 46.96
CA GLU A 135 6.15 -18.83 48.24
C GLU A 135 5.48 -19.91 49.11
N GLY A 136 6.28 -20.87 49.57
CA GLY A 136 5.93 -21.85 50.59
C GLY A 136 6.78 -21.61 51.82
#